data_AF-A0A814VR06-F1
#
_entry.id   AF-A0A814VR06-F1
#
_cell.length_a   1.000
_cell.length_b   1.000
_cell.length_c   1.000
_cell.angle_alpha   90.00
_cell.angle_beta   90.00
_cell.angle_gamma   90.00
#
_symmetry.space_group_name_H-M   'P 1'
#
loop_
_entity.id
_entity.type
_entity.pdbx_description
1 polymer ?
#
loop_
_entity_poly.entity_id
_entity_poly.type
_entity_poly.pdbx_seq_one_letter_code
_entity_poly.pdbx_strand_id
1 'polypeptide(L)'
;MYGINEASTLSFISSFHPITSLPPDLMHDVLEGVMPKLASCLLHSMMSSRLCTSSQICQMINKFTYGNNDKRNRPFALKEKDISEKNIR
;
A
#
# COMPACT_ATOMS: atom_id res chain seq x y z
N MET A 1 1.32 0.58 21.49
CA MET A 1 1.84 -0.80 21.35
C MET A 1 0.89 -1.51 20.41
N TYR A 2 1.34 -1.90 19.21
CA TYR A 2 0.50 -2.62 18.24
C TYR A 2 0.66 -4.13 18.48
N GLY A 3 -0.45 -4.87 18.52
CA GLY A 3 -0.50 -6.30 18.83
C GLY A 3 -1.90 -6.75 19.26
N ILE A 4 -2.08 -8.05 19.45
CA ILE A 4 -3.32 -8.62 20.02
C ILE A 4 -3.38 -8.18 21.49
N ASN A 5 -4.18 -7.16 21.77
CA ASN A 5 -4.34 -6.63 23.12
C ASN A 5 -5.33 -7.44 23.95
N GLU A 6 -6.25 -8.15 23.28
CA GLU A 6 -7.40 -8.82 23.89
C GLU A 6 -7.81 -10.03 23.05
N ALA A 7 -8.50 -11.01 23.67
CA ALA A 7 -9.06 -12.15 22.95
C ALA A 7 -10.19 -11.69 22.01
N SER A 8 -10.26 -12.26 20.80
CA SER A 8 -11.37 -11.99 19.87
C SER A 8 -12.71 -12.42 20.47
N THR A 9 -13.75 -11.59 20.33
CA THR A 9 -15.12 -11.95 20.74
C THR A 9 -15.65 -13.19 20.01
N LEU A 10 -15.09 -13.51 18.85
CA LEU A 10 -15.44 -14.71 18.10
C LEU A 10 -14.85 -15.99 18.72
N SER A 11 -13.88 -15.89 19.63
CA SER A 11 -13.28 -17.05 20.32
C SER A 11 -14.23 -17.74 21.31
N PHE A 12 -15.33 -17.09 21.70
CA PHE A 12 -16.36 -17.68 22.58
C PHE A 12 -17.29 -18.65 21.85
N ILE A 13 -17.24 -18.71 20.52
CA ILE A 13 -18.02 -19.63 19.71
C ILE A 13 -17.26 -20.95 19.62
N SER A 14 -17.81 -22.02 20.22
CA SER A 14 -17.14 -23.31 20.37
C SER A 14 -16.68 -23.96 19.05
N SER A 15 -17.31 -23.63 17.93
CA SER A 15 -16.98 -24.15 16.60
C SER A 15 -16.16 -23.17 15.73
N PHE A 16 -15.71 -22.04 16.27
CA PHE A 16 -15.02 -21.01 15.51
C PHE A 16 -13.67 -20.67 16.16
N HIS A 17 -12.60 -20.82 15.40
CA HIS A 17 -11.27 -20.46 15.85
C HIS A 17 -10.74 -19.26 15.04
N PRO A 18 -10.54 -18.08 15.64
CA PRO A 18 -10.23 -16.84 14.92
C PRO A 18 -9.06 -16.93 13.94
N ILE A 19 -8.07 -17.78 14.20
CA ILE A 19 -6.89 -17.91 13.33
C ILE A 19 -7.15 -18.79 12.11
N THR A 20 -8.01 -19.81 12.23
CA THR A 20 -8.18 -20.84 11.18
C THR A 20 -9.52 -20.74 10.47
N SER A 21 -10.49 -20.07 11.09
CA SER A 21 -11.87 -19.95 10.59
C SER A 21 -12.14 -18.62 9.89
N LEU A 22 -11.24 -17.63 10.03
CA LEU A 22 -11.30 -16.41 9.23
C LEU A 22 -10.75 -16.69 7.82
N PRO A 23 -11.42 -16.19 6.76
CA PRO A 23 -10.90 -16.31 5.42
C PRO A 23 -9.57 -15.54 5.31
N PRO A 24 -8.59 -16.05 4.54
CA PRO A 24 -7.37 -15.29 4.28
C PRO A 24 -7.71 -13.97 3.59
N ASP A 25 -7.15 -12.87 4.10
CA ASP A 25 -7.37 -11.54 3.55
C ASP A 25 -6.47 -11.32 2.33
N LEU A 26 -6.96 -11.77 1.16
CA LEU A 26 -6.25 -11.58 -0.12
C LEU A 26 -5.98 -10.10 -0.42
N MET A 27 -6.84 -9.18 0.07
CA MET A 27 -6.64 -7.76 -0.20
C MET A 27 -5.39 -7.25 0.49
N HIS A 28 -5.03 -7.79 1.66
CA HIS A 28 -3.79 -7.44 2.34
C HIS A 28 -2.57 -7.79 1.48
N ASP A 29 -2.49 -9.02 0.96
CA ASP A 29 -1.37 -9.45 0.11
C ASP A 29 -1.29 -8.63 -1.19
N VAL A 30 -2.46 -8.32 -1.79
CA VAL A 30 -2.55 -7.51 -3.00
C VAL A 30 -2.12 -6.07 -2.73
N LEU A 31 -2.58 -5.46 -1.64
CA LEU A 31 -2.35 -4.04 -1.33
C LEU A 31 -0.96 -3.78 -0.74
N GLU A 32 -0.41 -4.71 0.03
CA GLU A 32 0.93 -4.55 0.63
C GLU A 32 2.06 -5.02 -0.29
N GLY A 33 1.81 -6.04 -1.13
CA GLY A 33 2.83 -6.60 -2.02
C GLY A 33 2.70 -6.16 -3.47
N VAL A 34 1.59 -6.56 -4.10
CA VAL A 34 1.46 -6.53 -5.57
C VAL A 34 1.23 -5.11 -6.10
N MET A 35 0.32 -4.36 -5.48
CA MET A 35 -0.06 -3.01 -5.94
C MET A 35 1.09 -2.00 -5.89
N PRO A 36 1.90 -1.90 -4.81
CA PRO A 36 3.04 -1.00 -4.78
C PRO A 36 4.07 -1.33 -5.87
N LYS A 37 4.29 -2.62 -6.14
CA LYS A 37 5.21 -3.08 -7.18
C LYS A 37 4.73 -2.69 -8.57
N LEU A 38 3.46 -2.98 -8.87
CA LEU A 38 2.84 -2.63 -10.15
C LEU A 38 2.87 -1.12 -10.39
N ALA A 39 2.53 -0.32 -9.37
CA ALA A 39 2.57 1.14 -9.45
C ALA A 39 3.98 1.65 -9.73
N SER A 40 5.01 1.08 -9.07
CA SER A 40 6.41 1.45 -9.31
C SER A 40 6.85 1.17 -10.76
N CYS A 41 6.54 -0.02 -11.29
CA CYS A 41 6.84 -0.37 -12.68
C CYS A 41 6.14 0.56 -13.68
N LEU A 42 4.86 0.88 -13.43
CA LEU A 42 4.10 1.78 -14.29
C LEU A 42 4.70 3.18 -14.30
N LEU A 43 4.98 3.74 -13.12
CA LEU A 43 5.60 5.06 -13.00
C LEU A 43 6.98 5.10 -13.67
N HIS A 44 7.79 4.05 -13.49
CA HIS A 44 9.07 3.92 -14.15
C HIS A 44 8.92 3.94 -15.68
N SER A 45 7.99 3.14 -16.24
CA SER A 45 7.73 3.12 -17.68
C SER A 45 7.27 4.47 -18.23
N MET A 46 6.41 5.18 -17.48
CA MET A 46 5.93 6.51 -17.87
C MET A 46 7.04 7.56 -17.86
N MET A 47 7.93 7.51 -16.86
CA MET A 47 9.09 8.41 -16.76
C MET A 47 10.12 8.12 -17.84
N SER A 48 10.42 6.85 -18.11
CA SER A 48 11.32 6.43 -19.21
C SER A 48 10.78 6.85 -20.58
N SER A 49 9.46 6.87 -20.74
CA SER A 49 8.77 7.37 -21.94
C SER A 49 8.62 8.90 -21.98
N ARG A 50 9.18 9.63 -20.99
CA ARG A 50 9.08 11.09 -20.80
C ARG A 50 7.65 11.64 -20.74
N LEU A 51 6.68 10.80 -20.34
CA LEU A 51 5.28 11.20 -20.17
C LEU A 51 5.04 11.98 -18.87
N CYS A 52 5.88 11.73 -17.86
CA CYS A 52 5.84 12.45 -16.59
C CYS A 52 7.23 12.51 -15.95
N THR A 53 7.39 13.41 -14.99
CA THR A 53 8.60 13.54 -14.15
C THR A 53 8.26 13.28 -12.69
N SER A 54 9.27 12.91 -11.90
CA SER A 54 9.15 12.75 -10.45
C SER A 54 8.56 13.99 -9.78
N SER A 55 9.00 15.18 -10.21
CA SER A 55 8.50 16.47 -9.70
C SER A 55 7.00 16.67 -9.97
N GLN A 56 6.54 16.38 -11.19
CA GLN A 56 5.12 16.48 -11.54
C GLN A 56 4.26 15.52 -10.71
N ILE A 57 4.72 14.28 -10.50
CA ILE A 57 4.00 13.30 -9.68
C ILE A 57 3.92 13.76 -8.22
N CYS A 58 5.04 14.21 -7.64
CA CYS A 58 5.07 14.77 -6.29
C CYS A 58 4.14 15.98 -6.15
N GLN A 59 4.09 16.86 -7.15
CA GLN A 59 3.17 17.98 -7.16
C GLN A 59 1.71 17.53 -7.20
N MET A 60 1.38 16.51 -8.00
CA MET A 60 0.03 15.93 -8.08
C MET A 60 -0.37 15.27 -6.76
N ILE A 61 0.50 14.48 -6.14
CA ILE A 61 0.29 13.89 -4.81
C ILE A 61 -0.02 14.99 -3.79
N ASN A 62 0.72 16.11 -3.82
CA ASN A 62 0.51 17.20 -2.87
C ASN A 62 -0.79 17.97 -3.11
N LYS A 63 -1.25 18.07 -4.36
CA LYS A 63 -2.48 18.76 -4.75
C LYS A 63 -3.72 17.87 -4.65
N PHE A 64 -3.55 16.56 -4.56
CA PHE A 64 -4.65 15.62 -4.47
C PHE A 64 -5.46 15.86 -3.18
N THR A 65 -6.78 15.93 -3.31
CA THR A 65 -7.67 16.16 -2.16
C THR A 65 -7.98 14.83 -1.49
N TYR A 66 -7.21 14.47 -0.47
CA TYR A 66 -7.40 13.26 0.31
C TYR A 66 -8.65 13.36 1.20
N GLY A 67 -9.44 12.28 1.23
CA GLY A 67 -10.50 12.12 2.21
C GLY A 67 -9.95 12.13 3.64
N ASN A 68 -10.81 12.34 4.63
CA ASN A 68 -10.39 12.43 6.03
C ASN A 68 -9.67 11.17 6.52
N ASN A 69 -10.07 9.99 6.03
CA ASN A 69 -9.43 8.72 6.36
C ASN A 69 -8.13 8.49 5.59
N ASP A 70 -7.97 9.10 4.42
CA ASP A 70 -6.83 8.86 3.51
C ASP A 70 -5.64 9.77 3.78
N LYS A 71 -5.82 10.85 4.56
CA LYS A 71 -4.75 11.80 4.93
C LYS A 71 -3.53 11.10 5.54
N ARG A 72 -3.74 10.01 6.28
CA ARG A 72 -2.68 9.19 6.89
C ARG A 72 -1.99 8.25 5.89
N ASN A 73 -2.67 7.92 4.80
CA ASN A 73 -2.18 7.03 3.74
C ASN A 73 -1.55 7.80 2.56
N ARG A 74 -1.31 9.10 2.72
CA ARG A 74 -0.66 9.91 1.70
C ARG A 74 0.76 9.39 1.46
N PRO A 75 1.13 9.09 0.20
CA PRO A 75 2.47 8.62 -0.13
C PRO A 75 3.52 9.70 0.15
N PHE A 76 4.70 9.27 0.56
CA PHE A 76 5.86 10.15 0.74
C PHE A 76 6.33 10.69 -0.62
N ALA A 77 7.03 11.83 -0.58
CA ALA A 77 7.62 12.41 -1.78
C ALA A 77 8.57 11.40 -2.43
N LEU A 78 8.31 11.07 -3.69
CA LEU A 78 9.11 10.14 -4.47
C LEU A 78 10.52 10.70 -4.64
N LYS A 79 11.53 9.94 -4.21
CA LYS A 79 12.92 10.21 -4.58
C LYS A 79 13.24 9.37 -5.81
N GLU A 80 14.08 9.87 -6.71
CA GLU A 80 14.48 9.14 -7.93
C GLU A 80 15.09 7.75 -7.63
N LYS A 81 15.66 7.60 -6.44
CA LYS A 81 16.22 6.35 -5.91
C LYS A 81 15.16 5.26 -5.70
N ASP A 82 13.94 5.67 -5.35
CA ASP A 82 12.80 4.80 -5.05
C ASP A 82 12.20 4.17 -6.33
N ILE A 83 12.50 4.76 -7.49
CA ILE A 83 11.99 4.38 -8.82
C ILE A 83 13.05 3.60 -9.63
N SER A 84 14.20 3.29 -9.01
CA SER A 84 15.28 2.55 -9.67
C SER A 84 14.97 1.05 -9.77
N GLU A 85 15.33 0.43 -10.90
CA GLU A 85 15.12 -1.00 -11.19
C GLU A 85 15.64 -1.95 -10.09
N LYS A 86 16.60 -1.50 -9.27
CA LYS A 86 17.17 -2.29 -8.17
C LYS A 86 16.18 -2.55 -7.03
N ASN A 87 15.15 -1.74 -6.85
CA ASN A 87 14.05 -1.98 -5.89
C ASN A 87 12.87 -2.75 -6.54
N ILE A 88 12.97 -3.06 -7.84
CA ILE A 88 11.97 -3.83 -8.60
C ILE A 88 12.29 -5.33 -8.58
N ARG A 89 13.34 -5.77 -7.87
CA ARG A 89 13.54 -7.20 -7.56
C ARG A 89 12.93 -7.50 -6.20
#